data_AF-A0A9L0S596-F1
#
_entry.id   AF-A0A9L0S596-F1
#
_cell.length_a   1.000
_cell.length_b   1.000
_cell.length_c   1.000
_cell.angle_alpha   90.00
_cell.angle_beta   90.00
_cell.angle_gamma   90.00
#
_symmetry.space_group_name_H-M   'P 1'
#
loop_
_entity.id
_entity.type
_entity.pdbx_description
1 polymer ?
#
loop_
_entity_poly.entity_id
_entity_poly.type
_entity_poly.pdbx_seq_one_letter_code
_entity_poly.pdbx_strand_id
1 'polypeptide(L)'
;MGKRTQAAWSKLSHNAAFVQMPIGLESDFKGIIDLIEERAIYFDGDFGQVVRYGEIPAEFRAAAADRRQELIECVANSDEQLGEMFLEEKIPSVSDLKAGAVELGLKLTKHEVGGSGLQ
;
A
#
# COMPACT_ATOMS: atom_id res chain seq x y z
N MET A 1 40.00 20.08 -3.87
CA MET A 1 38.87 20.66 -3.13
C MET A 1 37.62 20.49 -3.98
N GLY A 2 36.64 19.71 -3.52
CA GLY A 2 35.43 19.44 -4.29
C GLY A 2 34.67 18.22 -3.76
N LYS A 3 34.35 18.23 -2.46
CA LYS A 3 33.44 17.23 -1.88
C LYS A 3 32.06 17.48 -2.49
N ARG A 4 31.75 16.80 -3.61
CA ARG A 4 30.38 16.71 -4.11
C ARG A 4 29.61 15.90 -3.07
N THR A 5 28.74 16.60 -2.38
CA THR A 5 27.90 16.17 -1.28
C THR A 5 27.16 14.88 -1.62
N GLN A 6 27.66 13.76 -1.09
CA GLN A 6 26.83 12.58 -0.81
C GLN A 6 25.89 12.95 0.34
N ALA A 7 24.79 13.64 0.04
CA ALA A 7 23.79 13.97 1.06
C ALA A 7 22.45 14.27 0.38
N ALA A 8 21.76 13.21 -0.08
CA ALA A 8 20.32 13.27 -0.39
C ALA A 8 19.69 11.90 -0.72
N TRP A 9 20.44 10.79 -0.79
CA TRP A 9 19.88 9.49 -1.17
C TRP A 9 19.49 8.59 0.00
N SER A 10 19.95 8.89 1.22
CA SER A 10 19.68 8.08 2.41
C SER A 10 18.37 8.43 3.14
N LYS A 11 17.71 9.55 2.78
CA LYS A 11 16.40 9.93 3.35
C LYS A 11 15.22 9.70 2.39
N LEU A 12 15.48 9.50 1.10
CA LEU A 12 14.46 9.20 0.08
C LEU A 12 14.22 7.69 -0.11
N SER A 13 14.94 6.86 0.65
CA SER A 13 14.89 5.41 0.53
C SER A 13 14.17 4.82 1.75
N HIS A 14 13.05 4.13 1.52
CA HIS A 14 12.46 3.08 2.37
C HIS A 14 11.16 3.34 3.15
N ASN A 15 10.50 4.50 3.05
CA ASN A 15 9.08 4.56 3.46
C ASN A 15 8.19 4.11 2.30
N ALA A 16 8.26 2.82 1.96
CA ALA A 16 7.46 2.21 0.91
C ALA A 16 6.58 1.13 1.52
N ALA A 17 5.40 1.54 2.00
CA ALA A 17 4.33 0.61 2.34
C ALA A 17 3.30 0.54 1.21
N PHE A 18 2.66 -0.61 1.08
CA PHE A 18 1.55 -0.77 0.16
C PHE A 18 0.29 -0.13 0.75
N VAL A 19 -0.43 0.63 -0.07
CA VAL A 19 -1.80 1.09 0.26
C VAL A 19 -2.86 0.17 -0.34
N GLN A 20 -2.50 -0.59 -1.37
CA GLN A 20 -3.38 -1.50 -2.09
C GLN A 20 -2.63 -2.76 -2.53
N MET A 21 -3.36 -3.87 -2.67
CA MET A 21 -2.84 -5.12 -3.25
C MET A 21 -3.67 -5.54 -4.47
N PRO A 22 -3.06 -6.06 -5.55
CA PRO A 22 -3.84 -6.62 -6.65
C PRO A 22 -4.48 -7.96 -6.26
N ILE A 23 -5.69 -8.21 -6.78
CA ILE A 23 -6.36 -9.51 -6.77
C ILE A 23 -6.11 -10.15 -8.14
N GLY A 24 -5.23 -11.15 -8.17
CA GLY A 24 -4.76 -11.77 -9.41
C GLY A 24 -3.65 -10.96 -10.10
N LEU A 25 -3.13 -11.51 -11.20
CA LEU A 25 -2.02 -10.95 -11.97
C LEU A 25 -2.35 -11.06 -13.47
N GLU A 26 -1.77 -10.15 -14.26
CA GLU A 26 -1.89 -10.16 -15.74
C GLU A 26 -3.34 -10.33 -16.22
N SER A 27 -3.62 -11.41 -16.96
CA SER A 27 -4.94 -11.74 -17.50
C SER A 27 -5.96 -12.18 -16.44
N ASP A 28 -5.49 -12.56 -15.24
CA ASP A 28 -6.33 -12.93 -14.09
C ASP A 28 -6.56 -11.76 -13.12
N PHE A 29 -6.19 -10.54 -13.49
CA PHE A 29 -6.46 -9.35 -12.68
C PHE A 29 -7.98 -9.12 -12.56
N LYS A 30 -8.49 -9.21 -11.34
CA LYS A 30 -9.93 -9.11 -11.03
C LYS A 30 -10.28 -7.86 -10.23
N GLY A 31 -9.29 -7.21 -9.62
CA GLY A 31 -9.54 -6.17 -8.64
C GLY A 31 -8.32 -5.79 -7.82
N ILE A 32 -8.59 -5.00 -6.79
CA ILE A 32 -7.63 -4.58 -5.78
C ILE A 32 -8.22 -4.77 -4.38
N ILE A 33 -7.35 -4.95 -3.40
CA ILE A 33 -7.66 -4.87 -1.97
C ILE A 33 -7.18 -3.52 -1.50
N ASP A 34 -8.08 -2.73 -0.93
CA ASP A 34 -7.77 -1.50 -0.22
C ASP A 34 -7.35 -1.83 1.22
N LEU A 35 -6.11 -1.52 1.58
CA LEU A 35 -5.56 -1.82 2.90
C LEU A 35 -5.97 -0.77 3.95
N ILE A 36 -6.37 0.41 3.52
CA ILE A 36 -6.84 1.48 4.41
C ILE A 36 -8.28 1.21 4.82
N GLU A 37 -9.14 0.88 3.86
CA GLU A 37 -10.57 0.60 4.10
C GLU A 37 -10.88 -0.89 4.33
N GLU A 38 -9.86 -1.75 4.28
CA GLU A 38 -9.95 -3.20 4.54
C GLU A 38 -11.04 -3.90 3.71
N ARG A 39 -11.10 -3.60 2.41
CA ARG A 39 -12.12 -4.13 1.50
C ARG A 39 -11.55 -4.50 0.14
N ALA A 40 -12.18 -5.47 -0.51
CA ALA A 40 -11.92 -5.78 -1.91
C ALA A 40 -12.76 -4.89 -2.83
N ILE A 41 -12.15 -4.47 -3.93
CA ILE A 41 -12.75 -3.71 -5.01
C ILE A 41 -12.53 -4.53 -6.28
N TYR A 42 -13.62 -5.00 -6.87
CA TYR A 42 -13.60 -5.76 -8.11
C TYR A 42 -13.98 -4.87 -9.29
N PHE A 43 -13.35 -5.12 -10.43
CA PHE A 43 -13.64 -4.45 -11.70
C PHE A 43 -14.29 -5.46 -12.64
N ASP A 44 -15.62 -5.48 -12.64
CA ASP A 44 -16.45 -6.39 -13.43
C ASP A 44 -16.91 -5.72 -14.75
N GLY A 45 -17.40 -6.53 -15.69
CA GLY A 45 -17.85 -6.09 -17.02
C GLY A 45 -16.76 -6.14 -18.09
N ASP A 46 -17.17 -6.03 -19.37
CA ASP A 46 -16.27 -6.25 -20.52
C ASP A 46 -15.02 -5.36 -20.54
N PHE A 47 -15.08 -4.19 -19.89
CA PHE A 47 -13.98 -3.25 -19.77
C PHE A 47 -13.73 -2.79 -18.32
N GLY A 48 -14.20 -3.57 -17.33
CA GLY A 48 -14.04 -3.24 -15.90
C GLY A 48 -14.86 -2.01 -15.46
N GLN A 49 -15.91 -1.64 -16.19
CA GLN A 49 -16.70 -0.46 -15.88
C GLN A 49 -17.62 -0.62 -14.65
N VAL A 50 -17.83 -1.84 -14.17
CA VAL A 50 -18.66 -2.12 -13.00
C VAL A 50 -17.77 -2.30 -11.79
N VAL A 51 -17.77 -1.30 -10.91
CA VAL A 51 -17.04 -1.36 -9.63
C VAL A 51 -17.92 -2.04 -8.59
N ARG A 52 -17.43 -3.14 -8.01
CA ARG A 52 -18.11 -3.86 -6.93
C ARG A 52 -17.22 -3.94 -5.70
N TYR A 53 -17.77 -3.53 -4.56
CA TYR A 53 -17.11 -3.65 -3.26
C TYR A 53 -17.49 -4.97 -2.60
N GLY A 54 -16.55 -5.59 -1.89
CA GLY A 54 -16.78 -6.82 -1.15
C GLY A 54 -15.75 -7.03 -0.05
N GLU A 55 -15.88 -8.15 0.64
CA GLU A 55 -14.90 -8.56 1.65
C GLU A 55 -13.59 -9.03 0.98
N ILE A 56 -12.49 -8.89 1.71
CA ILE A 56 -11.19 -9.43 1.28
C ILE A 56 -11.29 -10.96 1.20
N PRO A 57 -10.96 -11.59 0.05
CA PRO A 57 -11.01 -13.04 -0.07
C PRO A 57 -10.13 -13.72 0.99
N ALA A 58 -10.56 -14.90 1.45
CA ALA A 58 -9.89 -15.61 2.52
C ALA A 58 -8.40 -15.89 2.24
N GLU A 59 -8.05 -16.18 0.97
CA GLU A 59 -6.68 -16.41 0.54
C GLU A 59 -5.76 -15.18 0.69
N PHE A 60 -6.33 -13.97 0.61
CA PHE A 60 -5.58 -12.72 0.74
C PHE A 60 -5.66 -12.11 2.13
N ARG A 61 -6.55 -12.59 3.01
CA ARG A 61 -6.79 -11.97 4.34
C ARG A 61 -5.51 -11.87 5.18
N ALA A 62 -4.71 -12.93 5.23
CA ALA A 62 -3.45 -12.93 5.98
C ALA A 62 -2.46 -11.91 5.38
N ALA A 63 -2.22 -12.01 4.06
CA ALA A 63 -1.31 -11.14 3.34
C ALA A 63 -1.72 -9.65 3.38
N ALA A 64 -3.02 -9.36 3.45
CA ALA A 64 -3.57 -8.03 3.62
C ALA A 64 -3.40 -7.50 5.05
N ALA A 65 -3.59 -8.34 6.06
CA ALA A 65 -3.34 -7.98 7.45
C ALA A 65 -1.86 -7.61 7.66
N ASP A 66 -0.94 -8.43 7.15
CA ASP A 66 0.51 -8.19 7.26
C ASP A 66 0.91 -6.86 6.60
N ARG A 67 0.47 -6.62 5.35
CA ARG A 67 0.78 -5.37 4.63
C ARG A 67 0.10 -4.15 5.24
N ARG A 68 -1.07 -4.31 5.84
CA ARG A 68 -1.74 -3.23 6.56
C ARG A 68 -0.97 -2.86 7.83
N GLN A 69 -0.38 -3.84 8.52
CA GLN A 69 0.49 -3.57 9.65
C GLN A 69 1.75 -2.79 9.19
N GLU A 70 2.40 -3.21 8.11
CA GLU A 70 3.53 -2.47 7.51
C GLU A 70 3.14 -1.03 7.13
N LEU A 71 1.92 -0.83 6.61
CA LEU A 71 1.38 0.50 6.32
C LEU A 71 1.24 1.35 7.58
N ILE A 72 0.67 0.79 8.65
CA ILE A 72 0.53 1.49 9.94
C ILE A 72 1.91 1.85 10.49
N GLU A 73 2.85 0.91 10.51
CA GLU A 73 4.21 1.14 11.00
C GLU A 73 4.92 2.23 10.18
N CYS A 74 4.77 2.22 8.86
CA CYS A 74 5.37 3.22 7.99
C CYS A 74 4.79 4.62 8.24
N VAL A 75 3.47 4.71 8.37
CA VAL A 75 2.76 5.97 8.66
C VAL A 75 3.12 6.49 10.06
N ALA A 76 3.12 5.63 11.08
CA ALA A 76 3.48 5.96 12.45
C ALA A 76 4.93 6.43 12.60
N ASN A 77 5.85 5.90 11.79
CA ASN A 77 7.24 6.37 11.77
C ASN A 77 7.43 7.74 11.10
N SER A 78 6.43 8.21 10.35
CA SER A 78 6.52 9.46 9.60
C SER A 78 5.82 10.65 10.26
N ASP A 79 4.83 10.38 11.11
CA ASP A 79 4.02 11.38 11.78
C ASP A 79 4.07 11.16 13.30
N GLU A 80 4.45 12.20 14.06
CA GLU A 80 4.61 12.13 15.52
C GLU A 80 3.30 11.78 16.23
N GLN A 81 2.16 12.30 15.76
CA GLN A 81 0.85 12.02 16.36
C GLN A 81 0.43 10.57 16.11
N LEU A 82 0.67 10.05 14.91
CA LEU A 82 0.39 8.65 14.57
C LEU A 82 1.37 7.69 15.24
N GLY A 83 2.62 8.12 15.44
CA GLY A 83 3.63 7.44 16.25
C GLY A 83 3.20 7.30 17.71
N GLU A 84 2.68 8.36 18.33
CA GLU A 84 2.12 8.30 19.69
C GLU A 84 0.93 7.35 19.78
N MET A 85 0.00 7.42 18.83
CA MET A 85 -1.14 6.48 18.77
C MET A 85 -0.67 5.03 18.69
N PHE A 86 0.34 4.75 17.87
CA PHE A 86 0.93 3.41 17.75
C PHE A 86 1.57 2.92 19.06
N LEU A 87 2.33 3.78 19.75
CA LEU A 87 2.93 3.46 21.05
C LEU A 87 1.89 3.19 22.16
N GLU A 88 0.73 3.83 22.05
CA GLU A 88 -0.41 3.59 22.95
C GLU A 88 -1.31 2.41 22.51
N GLU A 89 -0.88 1.61 21.52
CA GLU A 89 -1.67 0.53 20.91
C GLU A 89 -3.04 0.98 20.37
N LYS A 90 -3.18 2.27 20.05
CA LYS A 90 -4.38 2.84 19.43
C LYS A 90 -4.31 2.65 17.92
N ILE A 91 -5.36 2.05 17.37
CA ILE A 91 -5.49 1.85 15.92
C ILE A 91 -5.83 3.20 15.27
N PRO A 92 -5.01 3.69 14.32
CA PRO A 92 -5.32 4.91 13.56
C PRO A 92 -6.62 4.75 12.77
N SER A 93 -7.39 5.82 12.64
CA SER A 93 -8.60 5.78 11.82
C SER A 93 -8.27 5.71 10.32
N VAL A 94 -9.26 5.34 9.50
CA VAL A 94 -9.15 5.38 8.03
C VAL A 94 -8.72 6.77 7.54
N SER A 95 -9.20 7.83 8.18
CA SER A 95 -8.84 9.21 7.82
C SER A 95 -7.37 9.49 8.11
N ASP A 96 -6.88 9.02 9.26
CA ASP A 96 -5.50 9.18 9.69
C ASP A 96 -4.54 8.43 8.77
N LEU A 97 -4.86 7.18 8.44
CA LEU A 97 -4.08 6.38 7.50
C LEU A 97 -4.04 6.99 6.10
N LYS A 98 -5.16 7.55 5.63
CA LYS A 98 -5.20 8.28 4.35
C LYS A 98 -4.31 9.51 4.37
N ALA A 99 -4.37 10.31 5.43
CA ALA A 99 -3.56 11.51 5.56
C ALA A 99 -2.06 11.16 5.56
N GLY A 100 -1.65 10.19 6.40
CA GLY A 100 -0.27 9.74 6.49
C GLY A 100 0.25 9.14 5.17
N ALA A 101 -0.56 8.35 4.48
CA ALA A 101 -0.18 7.78 3.18
C ALA A 101 0.03 8.85 2.10
N VAL A 102 -0.79 9.91 2.10
CA VAL A 102 -0.65 11.05 1.17
C VAL A 102 0.61 11.86 1.47
N GLU A 103 0.89 12.14 2.74
CA GLU A 103 2.07 12.88 3.18
C GLU A 103 3.37 12.16 2.82
N LEU A 104 3.41 10.85 3.05
CA LEU A 104 4.54 9.99 2.68
C LEU A 104 4.73 9.86 1.17
N GLY A 105 3.75 10.28 0.37
CA GLY A 105 3.73 10.05 -1.06
C GLY A 105 3.80 8.56 -1.39
N LEU A 106 3.18 7.70 -0.57
CA LEU A 106 3.16 6.26 -0.77
C LEU A 106 2.56 5.98 -2.15
N LYS A 107 3.42 5.51 -3.05
CA LYS A 107 3.02 5.18 -4.41
C LYS A 107 2.42 3.78 -4.41
N LEU A 108 1.46 3.58 -5.32
CA LEU A 108 1.05 2.26 -5.75
C LEU A 108 2.28 1.59 -6.38
N THR A 109 3.05 0.84 -5.58
CA THR A 109 4.16 0.06 -6.11
C THR A 109 3.56 -1.12 -6.84
N LYS A 110 3.40 -1.00 -8.15
CA LYS A 110 3.00 -2.11 -9.00
C LYS A 110 4.10 -3.17 -8.89
N HIS A 111 3.82 -4.30 -8.26
CA HIS A 111 4.76 -5.42 -8.29
C HIS A 111 4.66 -6.04 -9.69
N GLU A 112 5.54 -5.63 -10.59
CA GLU A 112 5.76 -6.33 -11.84
C GLU A 112 6.51 -7.62 -11.49
N VAL A 113 5.79 -8.75 -11.40
CA VAL A 113 6.44 -10.06 -11.36
C VAL A 113 6.87 -10.35 -12.79
N GLY A 114 8.18 -10.35 -13.04
CA GLY A 114 8.73 -10.39 -14.39
C GLY A 114 8.23 -11.57 -15.22
N GLY A 115 7.59 -11.25 -16.35
CA GLY A 115 7.44 -12.15 -17.48
C GLY A 115 8.63 -11.99 -18.42
N SER A 116 9.67 -12.82 -18.26
CA SER A 116 10.61 -13.04 -19.34
C SER A 116 9.88 -13.74 -20.48
N GLY A 117 9.72 -13.05 -21.61
CA GLY A 117 9.04 -13.60 -22.76
C GLY A 117 9.08 -12.67 -23.96
N LEU A 118 10.27 -12.14 -24.29
CA LEU A 118 10.54 -11.70 -25.65
C LEU A 118 10.40 -12.93 -26.57
N GLN A 119 9.39 -12.90 -27.42
CA GLN A 119 9.50 -13.39 -28.79
C GLN A 119 9.29 -12.22 -29.73
#